data_AF-A0A1M4ZSA1-F1
#
_entry.id   AF-A0A1M4ZSA1-F1
#
_cell.length_a   1.000
_cell.length_b   1.000
_cell.length_c   1.000
_cell.angle_alpha   90.00
_cell.angle_beta   90.00
_cell.angle_gamma   90.00
#
_symmetry.space_group_name_H-M   'P 1'
#
loop_
_entity.id
_entity.type
_entity.pdbx_description
1 polymer ?
#
loop_
_entity_poly.entity_id
_entity_poly.type
_entity_poly.pdbx_seq_one_letter_code
_entity_poly.pdbx_strand_id
1 'polypeptide(L)'
;MEKELLFLKDFVEGKLKGAELEAALIENPALETLLSDDSINWNGTYLSETSPFLYLAEQNLKTIAGCYNAQGFLQLFLTKKNVSFSAYKEYEEIHSLILDAQPKYVDADMTFIEHYILPVREGLKTKTEIKLAVKTRFNEMFRYHGKAPKWVQNPQWIIKDSQPLFFLGQFEIKDCALFRDNGFVYLFVNEGNGAIETVKQFY
;
A
#
# COMPACT_ATOMS: atom_id res chain seq x y z
N MET A 1 -27.84 14.79 -6.49
CA MET A 1 -27.54 13.99 -5.29
C MET A 1 -27.75 12.50 -5.53
N GLU A 2 -28.91 12.02 -6.00
CA GLU A 2 -29.11 10.58 -6.25
C GLU A 2 -28.14 9.99 -7.27
N LYS A 3 -27.82 10.74 -8.33
CA LYS A 3 -26.85 10.33 -9.35
C LYS A 3 -25.44 10.15 -8.77
N GLU A 4 -25.02 11.06 -7.91
CA GLU A 4 -23.70 11.03 -7.28
C GLU A 4 -23.60 9.88 -6.25
N LEU A 5 -24.66 9.63 -5.49
CA LEU A 5 -24.75 8.47 -4.60
C LEU A 5 -24.69 7.15 -5.38
N LEU A 6 -25.38 7.07 -6.53
CA LEU A 6 -25.31 5.90 -7.41
C LEU A 6 -23.90 5.71 -7.95
N PHE A 7 -23.22 6.78 -8.36
CA PHE A 7 -21.83 6.73 -8.83
C PHE A 7 -20.87 6.19 -7.75
N LEU A 8 -20.95 6.72 -6.53
CA LEU A 8 -20.13 6.22 -5.41
C LEU A 8 -20.43 4.75 -5.08
N LYS A 9 -21.70 4.36 -5.15
CA LYS A 9 -22.12 2.96 -5.02
C LYS A 9 -21.54 2.09 -6.13
N ASP A 10 -21.59 2.53 -7.38
CA ASP A 10 -21.07 1.77 -8.51
C ASP A 10 -19.56 1.52 -8.38
N PHE A 11 -18.80 2.46 -7.81
CA PHE A 11 -17.41 2.22 -7.44
C PHE A 11 -17.26 1.18 -6.31
N VAL A 12 -18.04 1.29 -5.23
CA VAL A 12 -18.03 0.31 -4.13
C VAL A 12 -18.35 -1.11 -4.61
N GLU A 13 -19.24 -1.23 -5.59
CA GLU A 13 -19.65 -2.50 -6.20
C GLU A 13 -18.71 -2.96 -7.33
N GLY A 14 -17.62 -2.24 -7.60
CA GLY A 14 -16.59 -2.63 -8.58
C GLY A 14 -16.99 -2.43 -10.05
N LYS A 15 -18.04 -1.65 -10.33
CA LYS A 15 -18.47 -1.31 -11.68
C LYS A 15 -17.66 -0.16 -12.29
N LEU A 16 -17.02 0.64 -11.43
CA LEU A 16 -16.12 1.72 -11.80
C LEU A 16 -14.71 1.42 -11.31
N LYS A 17 -13.72 1.81 -12.10
CA LYS A 17 -12.31 1.73 -11.75
C LYS A 17 -11.86 2.97 -10.98
N GLY A 18 -10.73 2.85 -10.27
CA GLY A 18 -10.12 3.97 -9.55
C GLY A 18 -9.89 5.22 -10.40
N ALA A 19 -9.44 5.06 -11.66
CA ALA A 19 -9.25 6.18 -12.58
C ALA A 19 -10.55 6.95 -12.91
N GLU A 20 -11.70 6.25 -12.94
CA GLU A 20 -13.00 6.88 -13.17
C GLU A 20 -13.45 7.69 -11.95
N LEU A 21 -13.20 7.16 -10.75
CA LEU A 21 -13.43 7.89 -9.50
C LEU A 21 -12.50 9.11 -9.38
N GLU A 22 -11.21 8.96 -9.69
CA GLU A 22 -10.22 10.05 -9.69
C GLU A 22 -10.65 11.19 -10.61
N ALA A 23 -11.04 10.87 -11.86
CA ALA A 23 -11.54 11.87 -12.80
C ALA A 23 -12.81 12.56 -12.28
N ALA A 24 -13.76 11.80 -11.74
CA ALA A 24 -15.01 12.35 -11.23
C ALA A 24 -14.81 13.27 -10.01
N LEU A 25 -13.85 12.98 -9.13
CA LEU A 25 -13.53 13.86 -7.99
C LEU A 25 -13.00 15.23 -8.45
N ILE A 26 -12.35 15.30 -9.60
CA ILE A 26 -11.82 16.54 -10.18
C ILE A 26 -12.89 17.29 -10.98
N GLU A 27 -13.68 16.56 -11.76
CA GLU A 27 -14.55 17.14 -12.80
C GLU A 27 -15.99 17.38 -12.34
N ASN A 28 -16.42 16.78 -11.21
CA ASN A 28 -17.80 16.84 -10.76
C ASN A 28 -17.94 17.57 -9.40
N PRO A 29 -18.19 18.90 -9.41
CA PRO A 29 -18.43 19.67 -8.19
C PRO A 29 -19.59 19.17 -7.33
N ALA A 30 -20.55 18.42 -7.91
CA ALA A 30 -21.64 17.84 -7.15
C ALA A 30 -21.16 16.69 -6.25
N LEU A 31 -20.07 15.99 -6.59
CA LEU A 31 -19.46 14.99 -5.72
C LEU A 31 -18.78 15.66 -4.52
N GLU A 32 -18.07 16.76 -4.71
CA GLU A 32 -17.48 17.52 -3.61
C GLU A 32 -18.56 18.01 -2.62
N THR A 33 -19.66 18.53 -3.16
CA THR A 33 -20.82 18.96 -2.35
C THR A 33 -21.43 17.79 -1.57
N LEU A 34 -21.61 16.62 -2.20
CA LEU A 34 -22.14 15.43 -1.54
C LEU A 34 -21.20 14.90 -0.44
N LEU A 35 -19.89 14.88 -0.72
CA LEU A 35 -18.88 14.34 0.18
C LEU A 35 -18.56 15.30 1.34
N SER A 36 -18.84 16.60 1.17
CA SER A 36 -18.70 17.63 2.21
C SER A 36 -20.01 17.86 2.97
N ASP A 37 -20.91 16.88 3.02
CA ASP A 37 -22.17 17.01 3.73
C ASP A 37 -21.99 16.96 5.25
N ASP A 38 -22.08 18.14 5.87
CA ASP A 38 -21.94 18.37 7.32
C ASP A 38 -23.01 17.68 8.18
N SER A 39 -24.08 17.12 7.57
CA SER A 39 -25.07 16.34 8.32
C SER A 39 -24.53 14.99 8.80
N ILE A 40 -23.41 14.52 8.23
CA ILE A 40 -22.82 13.25 8.60
C ILE A 40 -21.84 13.44 9.75
N ASN A 41 -22.12 12.80 10.89
CA ASN A 41 -21.20 12.80 12.02
C ASN A 41 -20.06 11.79 11.81
N TRP A 42 -18.82 12.29 11.76
CA TRP A 42 -17.59 11.51 11.62
C TRP A 42 -16.84 11.26 12.93
N ASN A 43 -17.37 11.70 14.08
CA ASN A 43 -16.72 11.46 15.36
C ASN A 43 -16.55 9.96 15.64
N GLY A 44 -15.36 9.60 16.15
CA GLY A 44 -15.00 8.21 16.45
C GLY A 44 -14.57 7.40 15.21
N THR A 45 -14.41 8.02 14.05
CA THR A 45 -13.78 7.41 12.88
C THR A 45 -12.44 8.07 12.59
N TYR A 46 -11.66 7.48 11.69
CA TYR A 46 -10.40 8.06 11.20
C TYR A 46 -10.59 9.35 10.37
N LEU A 47 -11.84 9.82 10.20
CA LEU A 47 -12.19 11.02 9.45
C LEU A 47 -12.63 12.18 10.35
N SER A 48 -12.46 12.07 11.67
CA SER A 48 -12.90 13.14 12.58
C SER A 48 -12.19 14.48 12.31
N GLU A 49 -10.97 14.42 11.77
CA GLU A 49 -10.10 15.59 11.52
C GLU A 49 -9.90 15.89 10.02
N THR A 50 -10.64 15.25 9.11
CA THR A 50 -10.51 15.49 7.66
C THR A 50 -11.88 15.50 6.98
N SER A 51 -11.99 16.21 5.85
CA SER A 51 -13.20 16.12 5.04
C SER A 51 -13.21 14.81 4.24
N PRO A 52 -14.38 14.19 4.02
CA PRO A 52 -14.46 12.97 3.24
C PRO A 52 -13.98 13.13 1.78
N PHE A 53 -14.16 14.34 1.22
CA PHE A 53 -13.63 14.69 -0.10
C PHE A 53 -12.10 14.73 -0.12
N LEU A 54 -11.47 15.40 0.85
CA LEU A 54 -10.01 15.51 0.94
C LEU A 54 -9.38 14.13 1.15
N TYR A 55 -9.95 13.31 2.03
CA TYR A 55 -9.47 11.95 2.25
C TYR A 55 -9.42 11.12 0.95
N LEU A 56 -10.47 11.22 0.12
CA LEU A 56 -10.51 10.54 -1.17
C LEU A 56 -9.51 11.12 -2.17
N ALA A 57 -9.39 12.45 -2.23
CA ALA A 57 -8.47 13.14 -3.14
C ALA A 57 -6.99 12.83 -2.82
N GLU A 58 -6.67 12.50 -1.57
CA GLU A 58 -5.33 12.09 -1.13
C GLU A 58 -5.00 10.62 -1.47
N GLN A 59 -5.98 9.79 -1.83
CA GLN A 59 -5.71 8.40 -2.19
C GLN A 59 -5.06 8.28 -3.57
N ASN A 60 -4.06 7.40 -3.68
CA ASN A 60 -3.54 7.00 -4.99
C ASN A 60 -4.46 5.96 -5.65
N LEU A 61 -5.53 6.43 -6.29
CA LEU A 61 -6.57 5.60 -6.94
C LEU A 61 -6.08 4.81 -8.17
N LYS A 62 -4.80 4.93 -8.53
CA LYS A 62 -4.15 4.09 -9.55
C LYS A 62 -3.65 2.77 -8.99
N THR A 63 -3.62 2.65 -7.66
CA THR A 63 -3.20 1.45 -6.94
C THR A 63 -4.38 0.75 -6.27
N ILE A 64 -4.24 -0.54 -6.07
CA ILE A 64 -5.14 -1.42 -5.32
C ILE A 64 -5.25 -0.95 -3.87
N ALA A 65 -4.16 -0.52 -3.23
CA ALA A 65 -4.23 0.03 -1.87
C ALA A 65 -5.08 1.30 -1.81
N GLY A 66 -4.87 2.24 -2.73
CA GLY A 66 -5.69 3.45 -2.80
C GLY A 66 -7.15 3.13 -3.09
N CYS A 67 -7.42 2.19 -4.00
CA CYS A 67 -8.79 1.73 -4.27
C CYS A 67 -9.43 1.05 -3.06
N TYR A 68 -8.70 0.19 -2.35
CA TYR A 68 -9.16 -0.49 -1.13
C TYR A 68 -9.53 0.52 -0.04
N ASN A 69 -8.65 1.50 0.21
CA ASN A 69 -8.88 2.56 1.18
C ASN A 69 -10.09 3.42 0.82
N ALA A 70 -10.18 3.83 -0.45
CA ALA A 70 -11.32 4.59 -0.97
C ALA A 70 -12.63 3.80 -0.88
N GLN A 71 -12.60 2.50 -1.19
CA GLN A 71 -13.78 1.63 -1.09
C GLN A 71 -14.21 1.47 0.37
N GLY A 72 -13.29 1.24 1.30
CA GLY A 72 -13.60 1.13 2.72
C GLY A 72 -14.23 2.42 3.28
N PHE A 73 -13.70 3.57 2.85
CA PHE A 73 -14.32 4.86 3.15
C PHE A 73 -15.73 5.00 2.57
N LEU A 74 -15.90 4.73 1.27
CA LEU A 74 -17.18 4.90 0.60
C LEU A 74 -18.26 3.95 1.12
N GLN A 75 -17.88 2.74 1.54
CA GLN A 75 -18.77 1.83 2.26
C GLN A 75 -19.30 2.47 3.54
N LEU A 76 -18.40 3.03 4.38
CA LEU A 76 -18.79 3.73 5.61
C LEU A 76 -19.68 4.94 5.32
N PHE A 77 -19.35 5.73 4.30
CA PHE A 77 -20.14 6.88 3.86
C PHE A 77 -21.57 6.46 3.45
N LEU A 78 -21.69 5.46 2.57
CA LEU A 78 -22.98 4.95 2.10
C LEU A 78 -23.80 4.34 3.24
N THR A 79 -23.17 3.63 4.18
CA THR A 79 -23.83 3.14 5.40
C THR A 79 -24.41 4.29 6.23
N LYS A 80 -23.64 5.36 6.47
CA LYS A 80 -24.14 6.56 7.20
C LYS A 80 -25.26 7.28 6.45
N LYS A 81 -25.31 7.16 5.12
CA LYS A 81 -26.41 7.63 4.26
C LYS A 81 -27.59 6.65 4.13
N ASN A 82 -27.56 5.51 4.81
CA ASN A 82 -28.55 4.44 4.68
C ASN A 82 -28.71 3.89 3.26
N VAL A 83 -27.65 3.91 2.46
CA VAL A 83 -27.62 3.35 1.11
C VAL A 83 -27.07 1.92 1.16
N SER A 84 -27.83 0.96 0.65
CA SER A 84 -27.40 -0.44 0.55
C SER A 84 -26.51 -0.67 -0.69
N PHE A 85 -25.46 -1.46 -0.51
CA PHE A 85 -24.47 -1.81 -1.53
C PHE A 85 -23.97 -3.25 -1.35
N SER A 86 -23.32 -3.80 -2.38
CA SER A 86 -22.59 -5.08 -2.32
C SER A 86 -21.11 -4.86 -2.64
N ALA A 87 -20.26 -4.87 -1.62
CA ALA A 87 -18.83 -4.55 -1.80
C ALA A 87 -18.11 -5.53 -2.75
N TYR A 88 -17.35 -4.97 -3.68
CA TYR A 88 -16.44 -5.73 -4.53
C TYR A 88 -15.24 -6.21 -3.72
N LYS A 89 -15.06 -7.54 -3.65
CA LYS A 89 -14.11 -8.17 -2.71
C LYS A 89 -12.66 -8.18 -3.17
N GLU A 90 -12.40 -7.96 -4.45
CA GLU A 90 -11.06 -8.21 -5.02
C GLU A 90 -9.99 -7.30 -4.41
N TYR A 91 -10.31 -6.05 -4.09
CA TYR A 91 -9.36 -5.14 -3.42
C TYR A 91 -8.93 -5.67 -2.05
N GLU A 92 -9.88 -6.13 -1.24
CA GLU A 92 -9.61 -6.73 0.07
C GLU A 92 -8.80 -8.03 -0.07
N GLU A 93 -9.19 -8.89 -1.01
CA GLU A 93 -8.53 -10.17 -1.23
C GLU A 93 -7.07 -10.00 -1.67
N ILE A 94 -6.79 -9.05 -2.57
CA ILE A 94 -5.43 -8.75 -3.00
C ILE A 94 -4.63 -8.08 -1.89
N HIS A 95 -5.20 -7.11 -1.18
CA HIS A 95 -4.53 -6.46 -0.06
C HIS A 95 -4.14 -7.47 1.04
N SER A 96 -5.07 -8.36 1.41
CA SER A 96 -4.82 -9.44 2.36
C SER A 96 -3.74 -10.41 1.86
N LEU A 97 -3.77 -10.78 0.58
CA LEU A 97 -2.75 -11.64 -0.04
C LEU A 97 -1.34 -11.01 0.09
N ILE A 98 -1.20 -9.72 -0.16
CA ILE A 98 0.08 -9.01 -0.07
C ILE A 98 0.59 -9.03 1.37
N LEU A 99 -0.24 -8.63 2.33
CA LEU A 99 0.10 -8.64 3.76
C LEU A 99 0.56 -10.03 4.24
N ASP A 100 -0.09 -11.07 3.74
CA ASP A 100 0.18 -12.46 4.09
C ASP A 100 1.46 -13.03 3.47
N ALA A 101 1.85 -12.53 2.29
CA ALA A 101 2.95 -13.05 1.50
C ALA A 101 4.25 -12.24 1.65
N GLN A 102 4.14 -10.94 1.95
CA GLN A 102 5.26 -10.02 2.08
C GLN A 102 6.13 -10.40 3.29
N PRO A 103 7.44 -10.63 3.11
CA PRO A 103 8.34 -10.85 4.23
C PRO A 103 8.41 -9.62 5.14
N LYS A 104 8.41 -9.82 6.47
CA LYS A 104 8.46 -8.73 7.47
C LYS A 104 9.67 -7.80 7.37
N TYR A 105 10.72 -8.22 6.66
CA TYR A 105 11.93 -7.45 6.45
C TYR A 105 11.92 -6.66 5.13
N VAL A 106 10.80 -6.66 4.41
CA VAL A 106 10.57 -5.90 3.17
C VAL A 106 9.35 -4.99 3.38
N ASP A 107 9.51 -3.72 3.02
CA ASP A 107 8.43 -2.73 2.96
C ASP A 107 8.50 -2.04 1.60
N ALA A 108 7.99 -2.73 0.58
CA ALA A 108 7.95 -2.20 -0.78
C ALA A 108 6.64 -1.44 -1.00
N ASP A 109 6.69 -0.32 -1.72
CA ASP A 109 5.49 0.44 -2.02
C ASP A 109 4.52 -0.34 -2.92
N MET A 110 3.24 0.03 -2.86
CA MET A 110 2.19 -0.72 -3.57
C MET A 110 2.36 -0.68 -5.09
N THR A 111 2.89 0.41 -5.65
CA THR A 111 3.15 0.53 -7.09
C THR A 111 4.22 -0.46 -7.53
N PHE A 112 5.29 -0.62 -6.74
CA PHE A 112 6.30 -1.65 -6.97
C PHE A 112 5.70 -3.06 -6.89
N ILE A 113 4.92 -3.34 -5.86
CA ILE A 113 4.32 -4.67 -5.63
C ILE A 113 3.40 -5.04 -6.80
N GLU A 114 2.53 -4.13 -7.23
CA GLU A 114 1.62 -4.36 -8.35
C GLU A 114 2.35 -4.62 -9.66
N HIS A 115 3.46 -3.92 -9.91
CA HIS A 115 4.16 -4.02 -11.19
C HIS A 115 5.13 -5.20 -11.26
N TYR A 116 5.82 -5.54 -10.16
CA TYR A 116 6.92 -6.50 -10.18
C TYR A 116 6.66 -7.80 -9.41
N ILE A 117 5.70 -7.80 -8.47
CA ILE A 117 5.40 -8.96 -7.62
C ILE A 117 4.10 -9.64 -8.04
N LEU A 118 2.97 -8.92 -8.05
CA LEU A 118 1.65 -9.50 -8.30
C LEU A 118 1.45 -10.19 -9.66
N PRO A 119 2.13 -9.83 -10.77
CA PRO A 119 1.91 -10.49 -12.05
C PRO A 119 2.16 -12.00 -12.05
N VAL A 120 2.97 -12.52 -11.11
CA VAL A 120 3.22 -13.97 -10.98
C VAL A 120 1.96 -14.78 -10.62
N ARG A 121 0.88 -14.11 -10.21
CA ARG A 121 -0.41 -14.76 -9.92
C ARG A 121 -1.21 -15.09 -11.18
N GLU A 122 -0.90 -14.48 -12.31
CA GLU A 122 -1.70 -14.61 -13.53
C GLU A 122 -1.76 -16.08 -13.99
N GLY A 123 -2.98 -16.53 -14.30
CA GLY A 123 -3.23 -17.92 -14.71
C GLY A 123 -3.27 -18.96 -13.58
N LEU A 124 -2.91 -18.59 -12.35
CA LEU A 124 -3.03 -19.47 -11.18
C LEU A 124 -4.48 -19.53 -10.70
N LYS A 125 -4.90 -20.70 -10.20
CA LYS A 125 -6.32 -20.96 -9.91
C LYS A 125 -6.64 -21.03 -8.42
N THR A 126 -5.67 -21.42 -7.59
CA THR A 126 -5.91 -21.60 -6.14
C THR A 126 -5.25 -20.50 -5.32
N LYS A 127 -5.90 -20.12 -4.20
CA LYS A 127 -5.35 -19.14 -3.26
C LYS A 127 -3.97 -19.57 -2.71
N THR A 128 -3.76 -20.87 -2.50
CA THR A 128 -2.49 -21.42 -2.01
C THR A 128 -1.37 -21.27 -3.04
N GLU A 129 -1.61 -21.61 -4.31
CA GLU A 129 -0.62 -21.44 -5.38
C GLU A 129 -0.27 -19.96 -5.57
N ILE A 130 -1.27 -19.09 -5.59
CA ILE A 130 -1.09 -17.64 -5.70
C ILE A 130 -0.22 -17.12 -4.55
N LYS A 131 -0.56 -17.46 -3.30
CA LYS A 131 0.21 -17.03 -2.12
C LYS A 131 1.65 -17.53 -2.16
N LEU A 132 1.86 -18.79 -2.55
CA LEU A 132 3.20 -19.34 -2.70
C LEU A 132 4.00 -18.61 -3.78
N ALA A 133 3.40 -18.36 -4.95
CA ALA A 133 4.05 -17.66 -6.06
C ALA A 133 4.45 -16.23 -5.69
N VAL A 134 3.54 -15.46 -5.06
CA VAL A 134 3.81 -14.10 -4.58
C VAL A 134 4.94 -14.09 -3.54
N LYS A 135 4.91 -15.03 -2.57
CA LYS A 135 5.96 -15.15 -1.56
C LYS A 135 7.31 -15.52 -2.18
N THR A 136 7.33 -16.45 -3.11
CA THR A 136 8.54 -16.83 -3.85
C THR A 136 9.09 -15.64 -4.61
N ARG A 137 8.24 -14.87 -5.27
CA ARG A 137 8.64 -13.68 -6.03
C ARG A 137 9.27 -12.61 -5.15
N PHE A 138 8.74 -12.36 -3.94
CA PHE A 138 9.41 -11.51 -2.97
C PHE A 138 10.82 -12.01 -2.62
N ASN A 139 10.99 -13.32 -2.37
CA ASN A 139 12.31 -13.88 -2.05
C ASN A 139 13.30 -13.85 -3.21
N GLU A 140 12.81 -13.98 -4.45
CA GLU A 140 13.63 -13.88 -5.66
C GLU A 140 14.15 -12.46 -5.88
N MET A 141 13.33 -11.45 -5.58
CA MET A 141 13.70 -10.05 -5.78
C MET A 141 14.50 -9.46 -4.60
N PHE A 142 14.10 -9.75 -3.36
CA PHE A 142 14.73 -9.20 -2.16
C PHE A 142 15.77 -10.18 -1.59
N ARG A 143 16.89 -10.29 -2.33
CA ARG A 143 17.95 -11.27 -2.06
C ARG A 143 18.94 -10.79 -1.00
N TYR A 144 19.46 -11.72 -0.22
CA TYR A 144 20.40 -11.42 0.85
C TYR A 144 21.48 -12.48 1.02
N HIS A 145 22.60 -12.08 1.61
CA HIS A 145 23.66 -12.99 2.05
C HIS A 145 23.39 -13.53 3.46
N GLY A 146 23.22 -14.85 3.59
CA GLY A 146 23.12 -15.54 4.88
C GLY A 146 21.79 -15.33 5.61
N LYS A 147 21.55 -14.12 6.15
CA LYS A 147 20.33 -13.79 6.91
C LYS A 147 19.72 -12.49 6.40
N ALA A 148 18.40 -12.42 6.45
CA ALA A 148 17.65 -11.20 6.16
C ALA A 148 18.00 -10.06 7.15
N PRO A 149 17.84 -8.78 6.75
CA PRO A 149 18.07 -7.65 7.64
C PRO A 149 17.14 -7.69 8.85
N LYS A 150 17.71 -7.41 10.02
CA LYS A 150 16.98 -7.19 11.27
C LYS A 150 16.82 -5.70 11.50
N TRP A 151 15.74 -5.15 10.96
CA TRP A 151 15.42 -3.74 11.11
C TRP A 151 15.10 -3.39 12.56
N VAL A 152 15.58 -2.21 12.99
CA VAL A 152 15.25 -1.63 14.30
C VAL A 152 13.91 -0.89 14.20
N GLN A 153 13.69 -0.24 13.06
CA GLN A 153 12.48 0.49 12.71
C GLN A 153 11.80 -0.20 11.52
N ASN A 154 10.97 0.53 10.76
CA ASN A 154 10.36 0.00 9.54
C ASN A 154 11.45 -0.46 8.55
N PRO A 155 11.20 -1.53 7.77
CA PRO A 155 12.13 -1.95 6.73
C PRO A 155 12.43 -0.83 5.74
N GLN A 156 13.70 -0.67 5.41
CA GLN A 156 14.16 0.36 4.46
C GLN A 156 15.04 -0.30 3.40
N TRP A 157 14.50 -1.34 2.76
CA TRP A 157 15.22 -2.03 1.70
C TRP A 157 15.43 -1.09 0.51
N ILE A 158 16.68 -0.93 0.04
CA ILE A 158 16.97 -0.01 -1.06
C ILE A 158 16.52 -0.62 -2.38
N ILE A 159 15.69 0.11 -3.13
CA ILE A 159 15.26 -0.23 -4.49
C ILE A 159 15.75 0.89 -5.41
N LYS A 160 16.51 0.54 -6.47
CA LYS A 160 16.97 1.49 -7.50
C LYS A 160 16.67 0.95 -8.88
N ASP A 161 16.18 1.84 -9.76
CA ASP A 161 15.81 1.48 -11.13
C ASP A 161 14.88 0.25 -11.16
N SER A 162 13.94 0.21 -10.21
CA SER A 162 13.01 -0.89 -9.98
C SER A 162 13.65 -2.25 -9.63
N GLN A 163 14.89 -2.26 -9.17
CA GLN A 163 15.59 -3.45 -8.69
C GLN A 163 15.96 -3.29 -7.21
N PRO A 164 15.47 -4.17 -6.31
CA PRO A 164 15.96 -4.22 -4.95
C PRO A 164 17.45 -4.56 -4.95
N LEU A 165 18.24 -3.80 -4.21
CA LEU A 165 19.66 -4.08 -4.06
C LEU A 165 19.87 -5.34 -3.22
N PHE A 166 20.97 -6.04 -3.44
CA PHE A 166 21.32 -7.24 -2.69
C PHE A 166 21.76 -6.87 -1.27
N PHE A 167 21.09 -7.39 -0.24
CA PHE A 167 21.49 -7.15 1.13
C PHE A 167 22.71 -8.00 1.50
N LEU A 168 23.84 -7.35 1.77
CA LEU A 168 25.11 -8.01 2.06
C LEU A 168 25.25 -8.35 3.55
N GLY A 169 24.73 -7.50 4.43
CA GLY A 169 24.86 -7.68 5.86
C GLY A 169 24.57 -6.40 6.64
N GLN A 170 24.67 -6.49 7.96
CA GLN A 170 24.50 -5.34 8.85
C GLN A 170 25.60 -5.33 9.92
N PHE A 171 26.00 -4.13 10.32
CA PHE A 171 26.92 -3.89 11.43
C PHE A 171 26.19 -3.15 12.54
N GLU A 172 26.32 -3.66 13.76
CA GLU A 172 25.84 -2.98 14.95
C GLU A 172 26.74 -1.78 15.27
N ILE A 173 26.12 -0.64 15.54
CA ILE A 173 26.75 0.53 16.13
C ILE A 173 26.37 0.53 17.60
N LYS A 174 27.37 0.39 18.47
CA LYS A 174 27.18 0.43 19.91
C LYS A 174 28.26 1.28 20.56
N ASP A 175 27.86 2.16 21.48
CA ASP A 175 28.76 3.02 22.29
C ASP A 175 29.81 3.76 21.43
N CYS A 176 29.40 4.23 20.24
CA CYS A 176 30.31 4.84 19.27
C CYS A 176 30.43 6.35 19.51
N ALA A 177 31.64 6.87 19.72
CA ALA A 177 31.83 8.32 19.95
C ALA A 177 31.30 9.23 18.81
N LEU A 178 31.13 8.69 17.59
CA LEU A 178 30.59 9.42 16.44
C LEU A 178 29.05 9.48 16.42
N PHE A 179 28.37 8.56 17.10
CA PHE A 179 26.92 8.45 17.09
C PHE A 179 26.40 8.52 18.52
N ARG A 180 25.42 9.41 18.78
CA ARG A 180 24.87 9.57 20.14
C ARG A 180 24.03 8.37 20.59
N ASP A 181 23.52 7.61 19.62
CA ASP A 181 22.56 6.54 19.80
C ASP A 181 23.13 5.20 19.30
N ASN A 182 22.57 4.10 19.80
CA ASN A 182 22.89 2.77 19.31
C ASN A 182 22.09 2.48 18.04
N GLY A 183 22.54 1.54 17.22
CA GLY A 183 21.87 1.30 15.95
C GLY A 183 22.52 0.25 15.08
N PHE A 184 22.14 0.26 13.81
CA PHE A 184 22.71 -0.61 12.79
C PHE A 184 22.96 0.15 11.49
N VAL A 185 24.05 -0.19 10.81
CA VAL A 185 24.28 0.12 9.40
C VAL A 185 23.97 -1.13 8.58
N TYR A 186 23.08 -1.00 7.63
CA TYR A 186 22.69 -2.05 6.68
C TYR A 186 23.40 -1.80 5.37
N LEU A 187 24.00 -2.83 4.77
CA LEU A 187 24.79 -2.73 3.55
C LEU A 187 24.07 -3.42 2.42
N PHE A 188 23.95 -2.68 1.32
CA PHE A 188 23.32 -3.11 0.09
C PHE A 188 24.32 -3.00 -1.05
N VAL A 189 24.30 -3.97 -1.96
CA VAL A 189 25.16 -4.01 -3.14
C VAL A 189 24.29 -3.92 -4.38
N ASN A 190 24.62 -2.97 -5.25
CA ASN A 190 24.15 -3.00 -6.62
C ASN A 190 24.95 -4.04 -7.40
N GLU A 191 24.34 -5.17 -7.71
CA GLU A 191 25.02 -6.28 -8.38
C GLU A 191 25.44 -5.96 -9.82
N GLY A 192 24.87 -4.94 -10.45
CA GLY A 192 25.23 -4.54 -11.81
C GLY A 192 26.56 -3.80 -11.91
N ASN A 193 26.95 -3.07 -10.87
CA ASN A 193 28.18 -2.25 -10.87
C ASN A 193 29.06 -2.39 -9.61
N GLY A 194 28.63 -3.20 -8.64
CA GLY A 194 29.33 -3.41 -7.37
C GLY A 194 29.25 -2.24 -6.39
N ALA A 195 28.46 -1.20 -6.67
CA ALA A 195 28.32 -0.05 -5.78
C ALA A 195 27.68 -0.48 -4.46
N ILE A 196 28.22 0.05 -3.35
CA ILE A 196 27.72 -0.21 -2.01
C ILE A 196 26.92 0.98 -1.53
N GLU A 197 25.72 0.70 -1.03
CA GLU A 197 24.84 1.67 -0.42
C GLU A 197 24.49 1.26 1.00
N THR A 198 24.16 2.25 1.83
CA THR A 198 23.91 2.00 3.24
C THR A 198 22.63 2.67 3.72
N VAL A 199 21.96 1.98 4.64
CA VAL A 199 20.89 2.55 5.46
C VAL A 199 21.35 2.53 6.91
N LYS A 200 20.99 3.56 7.68
CA LYS A 200 21.30 3.66 9.11
C LYS A 200 19.99 3.78 9.89
N GLN A 201 19.82 2.96 10.91
CA GLN A 201 18.70 3.07 11.85
C GLN A 201 19.25 3.09 13.28
N PHE A 202 18.78 4.06 14.08
CA PHE A 202 19.21 4.28 15.46
C PHE A 202 18.02 4.21 16.42
N TYR A 203 18.30 3.93 17.70
CA TYR A 203 17.32 3.80 18.80
C TYR A 203 17.89 4.26 20.14
#